data_AF-A0A522MEM1-F1
#
_entry.id   AF-A0A522MEM1-F1
#
_cell.length_a   1.000
_cell.length_b   1.000
_cell.length_c   1.000
_cell.angle_alpha   90.00
_cell.angle_beta   90.00
_cell.angle_gamma   90.00
#
_symmetry.space_group_name_H-M   'P 1'
#
loop_
_entity.id
_entity.type
_entity.pdbx_description
1 polymer ?
#
loop_
_entity_poly.entity_id
_entity_poly.type
_entity_poly.pdbx_seq_one_letter_code
_entity_poly.pdbx_strand_id
1 'polypeptide(L)'
;VATAITQRLADGDPIVRAAAVAALAGRKAAPPEPELLRLLSRERGAAAPDAAVALIGALAAGKTLSDGTRAALEGLAGSPDAVVARAAWQGLVAHGVPWPLPEVRTGEGPGFYGEVVRWAGSPRWLEVVTVRGTMQIALDTASAPLACFRLAALADKKFFDGLTFHRVEPDFVVQGGDPRGDGWGGPGFVMRDELSLAPFAAGAVGIALDGPDTGGSQLFVTLTPRPHLLGRYPHVGTVAAGFEVASRLRVGDRILRARAGEGPRPTYVPVWYGVLDPARLDREIPGWHDEVAGYRPQEKWLELLRSAKLRYGLTVAMGTWCPDSREQIPRLEAVRAALGTGSPFDAPRLVGVDRGKAADPALFPFGPVELVPTIVVTAGGAEVGRIVETPKSGRIEEDLARILAPIEGWEVPGG
;
A
#
# COMPACT_ATOMS: atom_id res chain seq x y z
N VAL A 1 10.94 10.51 -35.94
CA VAL A 1 11.01 10.35 -34.46
C VAL A 1 11.95 11.36 -33.80
N ALA A 2 13.20 11.52 -34.24
CA ALA A 2 14.14 12.49 -33.64
C ALA A 2 13.57 13.93 -33.61
N THR A 3 12.99 14.41 -34.71
CA THR A 3 12.34 15.73 -34.79
C THR A 3 11.25 15.94 -33.74
N ALA A 4 10.44 14.91 -33.47
CA ALA A 4 9.38 14.98 -32.46
C ALA A 4 9.93 15.03 -31.04
N ILE A 5 11.09 14.41 -30.78
CA ILE A 5 11.78 14.49 -29.47
C ILE A 5 12.47 15.83 -29.31
N THR A 6 13.10 16.37 -30.36
CA THR A 6 13.71 17.71 -30.33
C THR A 6 12.68 18.77 -29.94
N GLN A 7 11.44 18.67 -30.43
CA GLN A 7 10.35 19.57 -30.02
C GLN A 7 10.07 19.53 -28.50
N ARG A 8 10.30 18.39 -27.83
CA ARG A 8 10.10 18.22 -26.38
C ARG A 8 11.16 18.91 -25.53
N LEU A 9 12.26 19.36 -26.11
CA LEU A 9 13.23 20.23 -25.40
C LEU A 9 12.62 21.60 -25.04
N ALA A 10 11.56 22.01 -25.74
CA ALA A 10 10.84 23.25 -25.45
C ALA A 10 9.70 23.08 -24.43
N ASP A 11 9.41 21.86 -23.99
CA ASP A 11 8.25 21.55 -23.13
C ASP A 11 8.28 22.35 -21.81
N GLY A 12 7.10 22.60 -21.24
CA GLY A 12 6.97 23.32 -19.97
C GLY A 12 7.42 22.48 -18.77
N ASP A 13 7.27 21.16 -18.86
CA ASP A 13 7.66 20.23 -17.80
C ASP A 13 9.18 19.90 -17.87
N PRO A 14 9.98 20.21 -16.83
CA PRO A 14 11.40 19.86 -16.77
C PRO A 14 11.69 18.37 -16.93
N ILE A 15 10.78 17.50 -16.48
CA ILE A 15 10.96 16.04 -16.60
C ILE A 15 10.83 15.60 -18.06
N VAL A 16 9.88 16.17 -18.80
CA VAL A 16 9.72 15.90 -20.24
C VAL A 16 10.96 16.37 -20.99
N ARG A 17 11.54 17.52 -20.61
CA ARG A 17 12.80 18.01 -21.18
C ARG A 17 13.96 17.08 -20.88
N ALA A 18 14.12 16.63 -19.62
CA ALA A 18 15.17 15.70 -19.21
C ALA A 18 15.10 14.38 -20.00
N ALA A 19 13.90 13.80 -20.10
CA ALA A 19 13.66 12.58 -20.88
C ALA A 19 13.97 12.78 -22.37
N ALA A 20 13.64 13.95 -22.94
CA ALA A 20 13.99 14.28 -24.31
C ALA A 20 15.50 14.36 -24.54
N VAL A 21 16.25 14.98 -23.62
CA VAL A 21 17.72 15.03 -23.68
C VAL A 21 18.31 13.62 -23.63
N ALA A 22 17.89 12.79 -22.66
CA ALA A 22 18.36 11.41 -22.54
C ALA A 22 18.05 10.56 -23.79
N ALA A 23 16.84 10.70 -24.33
CA ALA A 23 16.42 9.97 -25.53
C ALA A 23 17.19 10.40 -26.79
N LEU A 24 17.54 11.68 -26.93
CA LEU A 24 18.39 12.17 -28.02
C LEU A 24 19.84 11.69 -27.86
N ALA A 25 20.37 11.73 -26.64
CA ALA A 25 21.73 11.26 -26.34
C ALA A 25 21.89 9.76 -26.66
N GLY A 26 20.95 8.91 -26.22
CA GLY A 26 20.95 7.47 -26.53
C GLY A 26 20.85 7.15 -28.02
N ARG A 27 20.38 8.09 -28.84
CA ARG A 27 20.29 7.98 -30.30
C ARG A 27 21.42 8.67 -31.05
N LYS A 28 22.42 9.20 -30.35
CA LYS A 28 23.50 10.01 -30.92
C LYS A 28 22.97 11.19 -31.76
N ALA A 29 21.84 11.75 -31.33
CA ALA A 29 21.13 12.85 -31.98
C ALA A 29 20.99 14.05 -31.02
N ALA A 30 21.89 14.18 -30.05
CA ALA A 30 21.93 15.32 -29.15
C ALA A 30 22.11 16.63 -29.94
N PRO A 31 21.47 17.73 -29.51
CA PRO A 31 21.71 19.05 -30.10
C PRO A 31 23.20 19.42 -30.08
N PRO A 32 23.66 20.29 -30.99
CA PRO A 32 25.03 20.78 -30.96
C PRO A 32 25.28 21.56 -29.65
N GLU A 33 26.54 21.60 -29.24
CA GLU A 33 26.97 22.20 -27.96
C GLU A 33 26.39 23.60 -27.68
N PRO A 34 26.36 24.57 -28.63
CA PRO A 34 25.79 25.89 -28.35
C PRO A 34 24.32 25.84 -27.94
N GLU A 35 23.54 24.91 -28.50
CA GLU A 35 22.14 24.73 -28.14
C GLU A 35 22.00 24.04 -26.79
N LEU A 36 22.85 23.06 -26.47
CA LEU A 36 22.88 22.44 -25.14
C LEU A 36 23.22 23.46 -24.05
N LEU A 37 24.19 24.36 -24.29
CA LEU A 37 24.55 25.44 -23.36
C LEU A 37 23.40 26.46 -23.20
N ARG A 38 22.68 26.77 -24.29
CA ARG A 38 21.50 27.64 -24.25
C ARG A 38 20.37 27.01 -23.42
N LEU A 39 20.10 25.72 -23.63
CA LEU A 39 19.11 24.97 -22.87
C LEU A 39 19.52 24.87 -21.39
N LEU A 40 20.79 24.59 -21.09
CA LEU A 40 21.27 24.51 -19.71
C LEU A 40 21.15 25.85 -18.99
N SER A 41 21.40 26.96 -19.70
CA SER A 41 21.22 28.30 -19.16
C SER A 41 19.76 28.61 -18.81
N ARG A 42 18.79 28.05 -19.55
CA ARG A 42 17.35 28.15 -19.26
C ARG A 42 16.97 27.44 -17.96
N GLU A 43 17.66 26.36 -17.60
CA GLU A 43 17.36 25.58 -16.39
C GLU A 43 17.91 26.22 -15.10
N ARG A 44 18.62 27.36 -15.19
CA ARG A 44 19.07 28.08 -14.00
C ARG A 44 17.88 28.53 -13.15
N GLY A 45 17.83 28.06 -11.90
CA GLY A 45 16.73 28.36 -10.98
C GLY A 45 15.44 27.60 -11.27
N ALA A 46 15.48 26.57 -12.14
CA ALA A 46 14.34 25.67 -12.29
C ALA A 46 14.04 24.93 -10.98
N ALA A 47 12.76 24.63 -10.75
CA ALA A 47 12.31 23.94 -9.54
C ALA A 47 12.72 22.45 -9.47
N ALA A 48 13.05 21.84 -10.61
CA ALA A 48 13.51 20.46 -10.70
C ALA A 48 14.86 20.41 -11.45
N PRO A 49 15.89 19.75 -10.89
CA PRO A 49 17.25 19.76 -11.44
C PRO A 49 17.44 18.79 -12.62
N ASP A 50 16.49 17.90 -12.89
CA ASP A 50 16.58 16.78 -13.83
C ASP A 50 17.02 17.19 -15.23
N ALA A 51 16.41 18.25 -15.77
CA ALA A 51 16.76 18.77 -17.10
C ALA A 51 18.19 19.30 -17.12
N ALA A 52 18.62 20.02 -16.08
CA ALA A 52 19.97 20.52 -15.97
C ALA A 52 20.99 19.38 -15.88
N VAL A 53 20.71 18.35 -15.07
CA VAL A 53 21.56 17.16 -14.93
C VAL A 53 21.69 16.40 -16.26
N ALA A 54 20.58 16.18 -16.96
CA ALA A 54 20.60 15.52 -18.27
C ALA A 54 21.42 16.30 -19.30
N LEU A 55 21.30 17.64 -19.31
CA LEU A 55 22.07 18.53 -20.19
C LEU A 55 23.56 18.55 -19.83
N ILE A 56 23.91 18.56 -18.55
CA ILE A 56 25.30 18.43 -18.06
C ILE A 56 25.89 17.11 -18.55
N GLY A 57 25.16 16.01 -18.40
CA GLY A 57 25.59 14.69 -18.88
C GLY A 57 25.81 14.67 -20.39
N ALA A 58 24.92 15.30 -21.17
CA ALA A 58 25.07 15.41 -22.63
C ALA A 58 26.30 16.24 -23.04
N LEU A 59 26.57 17.35 -22.34
CA LEU A 59 27.74 18.20 -22.57
C LEU A 59 29.06 17.49 -22.20
N ALA A 60 29.06 16.73 -21.11
CA ALA A 60 30.24 16.02 -20.61
C ALA A 60 30.51 14.68 -21.33
N ALA A 61 29.61 14.22 -22.23
CA ALA A 61 29.73 12.94 -22.92
C ALA A 61 30.84 12.90 -24.00
N GLY A 62 31.36 14.05 -24.42
CA GLY A 62 32.48 14.15 -25.37
C GLY A 62 33.78 13.57 -24.80
N LYS A 63 34.82 13.39 -25.64
CA LYS A 63 36.16 12.95 -25.18
C LYS A 63 36.95 14.06 -24.47
N THR A 64 36.65 15.30 -24.79
CA THR A 64 37.29 16.51 -24.27
C THR A 64 36.23 17.56 -24.02
N LEU A 65 36.40 18.36 -22.98
CA LEU A 65 35.55 19.53 -22.76
C LEU A 65 36.04 20.69 -23.62
N SER A 66 35.11 21.36 -24.32
CA SER A 66 35.37 22.68 -24.89
C SER A 66 35.54 23.72 -23.77
N ASP A 67 36.13 24.86 -24.09
CA ASP A 67 36.26 25.97 -23.13
C ASP A 67 34.89 26.46 -22.63
N GLY A 68 33.90 26.51 -23.52
CA GLY A 68 32.52 26.91 -23.18
C GLY A 68 31.85 25.92 -22.23
N THR A 69 32.00 24.62 -22.48
CA THR A 69 31.46 23.57 -21.61
C THR A 69 32.18 23.56 -20.26
N ARG A 70 33.52 23.63 -20.25
CA ARG A 70 34.30 23.71 -19.01
C ARG A 70 33.84 24.88 -18.15
N ALA A 71 33.77 26.09 -18.71
CA ALA A 71 33.34 27.28 -17.98
C ALA A 71 31.91 27.15 -17.42
N ALA A 72 31.00 26.53 -18.17
CA ALA A 72 29.64 26.27 -17.69
C ALA A 72 29.62 25.29 -16.51
N LEU A 73 30.38 24.19 -16.57
CA LEU A 73 30.45 23.21 -15.50
C LEU A 73 31.14 23.77 -14.25
N GLU A 74 32.22 24.53 -14.38
CA GLU A 74 32.90 25.20 -13.26
C GLU A 74 31.94 26.15 -12.53
N GLY A 75 31.15 26.94 -13.27
CA GLY A 75 30.13 27.81 -12.68
C GLY A 75 29.03 27.03 -11.95
N LEU A 76 28.61 25.88 -12.47
CA LEU A 76 27.56 25.05 -11.89
C LEU A 76 28.04 24.18 -10.74
N ALA A 77 29.32 23.83 -10.67
CA ALA A 77 29.88 23.07 -9.56
C ALA A 77 29.85 23.85 -8.23
N GLY A 78 29.65 25.18 -8.27
CA GLY A 78 29.34 26.02 -7.12
C GLY A 78 27.85 26.34 -6.93
N SER A 79 26.95 25.64 -7.64
CA SER A 79 25.50 25.84 -7.54
C SER A 79 24.98 25.60 -6.11
N PRO A 80 23.99 26.37 -5.63
CA PRO A 80 23.31 26.07 -4.38
C PRO A 80 22.46 24.79 -4.47
N ASP A 81 22.10 24.36 -5.68
CA ASP A 81 21.49 23.07 -5.92
C ASP A 81 22.56 21.98 -5.91
N ALA A 82 22.52 21.12 -4.90
CA ALA A 82 23.52 20.08 -4.68
C ALA A 82 23.55 19.01 -5.78
N VAL A 83 22.41 18.71 -6.42
CA VAL A 83 22.32 17.70 -7.48
C VAL A 83 23.00 18.24 -8.74
N VAL A 84 22.70 19.49 -9.09
CA VAL A 84 23.35 20.19 -10.22
C VAL A 84 24.84 20.37 -9.95
N ALA A 85 25.23 20.79 -8.75
CA ALA A 85 26.64 20.96 -8.37
C ALA A 85 27.41 19.64 -8.46
N ARG A 86 26.82 18.54 -7.98
CA ARG A 86 27.42 17.20 -8.05
C ARG A 86 27.57 16.73 -9.50
N ALA A 87 26.55 16.88 -10.33
CA ALA A 87 26.61 16.50 -11.75
C ALA A 87 27.70 17.27 -12.49
N ALA A 88 27.80 18.58 -12.26
CA ALA A 88 28.83 19.43 -12.86
C ALA A 88 30.23 19.04 -12.39
N TRP A 89 30.41 18.82 -11.08
CA TRP A 89 31.67 18.33 -10.50
C TRP A 89 32.08 16.98 -11.10
N GLN A 90 31.15 16.02 -11.24
CA GLN A 90 31.43 14.74 -11.89
C GLN A 90 31.89 14.91 -13.33
N GLY A 91 31.23 15.79 -14.09
CA GLY A 91 31.64 16.14 -15.45
C GLY A 91 33.07 16.69 -15.52
N LEU A 92 33.44 17.60 -14.62
CA LEU A 92 34.81 18.15 -14.56
C LEU A 92 35.86 17.08 -14.23
N VAL A 93 35.62 16.31 -13.16
CA VAL A 93 36.56 15.30 -12.67
C VAL A 93 36.75 14.16 -13.66
N ALA A 94 35.67 13.74 -14.36
CA ALA A 94 35.76 12.73 -15.42
C ALA A 94 36.70 13.14 -16.56
N HIS A 95 36.91 14.45 -16.74
CA HIS A 95 37.80 15.04 -17.75
C HIS A 95 39.14 15.54 -17.18
N GLY A 96 39.50 15.10 -15.96
CA GLY A 96 40.77 15.44 -15.32
C GLY A 96 40.87 16.90 -14.90
N VAL A 97 39.76 17.63 -14.81
CA VAL A 97 39.72 19.01 -14.29
C VAL A 97 39.50 18.92 -12.78
N PRO A 98 40.50 19.26 -11.94
CA PRO A 98 40.37 19.18 -10.50
C PRO A 98 39.41 20.25 -10.00
N TRP A 99 38.40 19.84 -9.23
CA TRP A 99 37.45 20.74 -8.58
C TRP A 99 37.14 20.23 -7.16
N PRO A 100 36.99 21.11 -6.15
CA PRO A 100 36.59 20.70 -4.82
C PRO A 100 35.25 19.98 -4.84
N LEU A 101 35.11 18.93 -4.05
CA LEU A 101 33.83 18.24 -3.92
C LEU A 101 32.79 19.23 -3.36
N PRO A 102 31.63 19.44 -4.02
CA PRO A 102 30.62 20.37 -3.53
C PRO A 102 30.13 19.99 -2.13
N GLU A 103 30.13 20.94 -1.20
CA GLU A 103 29.53 20.75 0.11
C GLU A 103 28.00 20.68 -0.02
N VAL A 104 27.40 19.62 0.53
CA VAL A 104 25.95 19.52 0.64
C VAL A 104 25.54 20.02 2.03
N ARG A 105 25.04 21.26 2.10
CA ARG A 105 24.44 21.79 3.34
C ARG A 105 23.09 21.13 3.61
N THR A 106 22.76 20.92 4.88
CA THR A 106 21.40 20.53 5.26
C THR A 106 20.51 21.75 5.15
N GLY A 107 19.29 21.59 4.63
CA GLY A 107 18.31 22.69 4.57
C GLY A 107 17.80 23.11 5.95
N GLU A 108 18.03 22.28 6.97
CA GLU A 108 17.50 22.44 8.32
C GLU A 108 18.63 22.62 9.34
N GLY A 109 18.35 23.33 10.43
CA GLY A 109 19.29 23.57 11.53
C GLY A 109 19.27 22.48 12.61
N PRO A 110 20.22 22.50 13.57
CA PRO A 110 20.30 21.49 14.64
C PRO A 110 19.03 21.33 15.48
N GLY A 111 18.27 22.41 15.69
CA GLY A 111 17.01 22.36 16.44
C GLY A 111 15.95 21.47 15.80
N PHE A 112 15.84 21.52 14.46
CA PHE A 112 14.95 20.65 13.70
C PHE A 112 15.35 19.17 13.87
N TYR A 113 16.63 18.85 13.72
CA TYR A 113 17.12 17.49 13.93
C TYR A 113 16.90 17.00 15.38
N GLY A 114 17.02 17.89 16.37
CA GLY A 114 16.68 17.58 17.75
C GLY A 114 15.19 17.28 17.96
N GLU A 115 14.30 17.89 17.20
CA GLU A 115 12.88 17.52 17.17
C GLU A 115 12.66 16.14 16.55
N VAL A 116 13.27 15.88 15.40
CA VAL A 116 13.18 14.58 14.70
C VAL A 116 13.63 13.44 15.61
N VAL A 117 14.77 13.58 16.28
CA VAL A 117 15.29 12.56 17.20
C VAL A 117 14.36 12.34 18.39
N ARG A 118 13.81 13.41 18.98
CA ARG A 118 12.84 13.28 20.09
C ARG A 118 11.55 12.60 19.62
N TRP A 119 11.06 12.96 18.44
CA TRP A 119 9.87 12.32 17.86
C TRP A 119 10.10 10.84 17.59
N ALA A 120 11.28 10.47 17.08
CA ALA A 120 11.69 9.10 16.77
C ALA A 120 11.89 8.21 18.01
N GLY A 121 12.02 8.80 19.21
CA GLY A 121 12.28 8.10 20.47
C GLY A 121 11.12 7.25 21.02
N SER A 122 9.93 7.35 20.43
CA SER A 122 8.75 6.54 20.78
C SER A 122 8.35 5.64 19.61
N PRO A 123 7.68 4.49 19.84
CA PRO A 123 7.07 3.71 18.78
C PRO A 123 6.08 4.54 17.95
N ARG A 124 6.23 4.51 16.62
CA ARG A 124 5.37 5.23 15.67
C ARG A 124 4.72 4.27 14.69
N TRP A 125 3.56 4.66 14.21
CA TRP A 125 2.82 3.90 13.20
C TRP A 125 2.24 4.83 12.13
N LEU A 126 1.97 4.25 10.96
CA LEU A 126 1.27 4.89 9.85
C LEU A 126 0.11 3.98 9.40
N GLU A 127 -1.11 4.49 9.44
CA GLU A 127 -2.30 3.87 8.87
C GLU A 127 -2.52 4.40 7.46
N VAL A 128 -2.65 3.51 6.48
CA VAL A 128 -2.99 3.83 5.09
C VAL A 128 -4.29 3.13 4.72
N VAL A 129 -5.38 3.89 4.66
CA VAL A 129 -6.70 3.41 4.26
C VAL A 129 -6.83 3.57 2.75
N THR A 130 -7.13 2.48 2.05
CA THR A 130 -7.32 2.45 0.60
C THR A 130 -8.73 2.00 0.24
N VAL A 131 -9.05 2.03 -1.05
CA VAL A 131 -10.27 1.42 -1.59
C VAL A 131 -10.34 -0.10 -1.39
N ARG A 132 -9.20 -0.78 -1.15
CA ARG A 132 -9.11 -2.25 -0.97
C ARG A 132 -8.95 -2.70 0.47
N GLY A 133 -8.95 -1.77 1.43
CA GLY A 133 -8.74 -2.06 2.84
C GLY A 133 -7.68 -1.17 3.47
N THR A 134 -7.30 -1.51 4.69
CA THR A 134 -6.37 -0.71 5.50
C THR A 134 -5.05 -1.45 5.67
N MET A 135 -3.94 -0.75 5.49
CA MET A 135 -2.60 -1.20 5.88
C MET A 135 -2.17 -0.46 7.14
N GLN A 136 -1.59 -1.18 8.09
CA GLN A 136 -0.95 -0.58 9.26
C GLN A 136 0.54 -0.85 9.20
N ILE A 137 1.33 0.21 9.17
CA ILE A 137 2.79 0.17 9.03
C ILE A 137 3.39 0.51 10.40
N ALA A 138 4.25 -0.36 10.90
CA ALA A 138 5.14 -0.03 12.01
C ALA A 138 6.34 0.73 11.43
N LEU A 139 6.55 1.97 11.86
CA LEU A 139 7.61 2.82 11.31
C LEU A 139 8.97 2.46 11.95
N ASP A 140 10.00 2.37 11.11
CA ASP A 140 11.38 2.12 11.53
C ASP A 140 12.10 3.45 11.82
N THR A 141 11.69 4.08 12.93
CA THR A 141 12.23 5.38 13.36
C THR A 141 13.68 5.32 13.81
N ALA A 142 14.23 4.12 14.04
CA ALA A 142 15.63 3.93 14.40
C ALA A 142 16.55 3.99 13.17
N SER A 143 16.17 3.32 12.08
CA SER A 143 16.95 3.33 10.85
C SER A 143 16.76 4.58 10.00
N ALA A 144 15.54 5.11 9.95
CA ALA A 144 15.16 6.22 9.06
C ALA A 144 14.31 7.30 9.78
N PRO A 145 14.82 7.93 10.86
CA PRO A 145 14.06 8.87 11.67
C PRO A 145 13.52 10.06 10.86
N LEU A 146 14.31 10.66 9.98
CA LEU A 146 13.88 11.83 9.19
C LEU A 146 12.81 11.44 8.17
N ALA A 147 12.98 10.34 7.46
CA ALA A 147 12.01 9.86 6.47
C ALA A 147 10.68 9.50 7.15
N CYS A 148 10.72 8.79 8.28
CA CYS A 148 9.52 8.48 9.06
C CYS A 148 8.83 9.76 9.58
N PHE A 149 9.60 10.73 10.08
CA PHE A 149 9.07 12.00 10.57
C PHE A 149 8.36 12.79 9.46
N ARG A 150 8.97 12.89 8.28
CA ARG A 150 8.40 13.61 7.14
C ARG A 150 7.18 12.88 6.57
N LEU A 151 7.20 11.55 6.47
CA LEU A 151 6.02 10.76 6.10
C LEU A 151 4.86 11.00 7.06
N ALA A 152 5.11 10.97 8.36
CA ALA A 152 4.09 11.24 9.37
C ALA A 152 3.52 12.66 9.24
N ALA A 153 4.40 13.66 9.09
CA ALA A 153 3.98 15.05 8.90
C ALA A 153 3.15 15.26 7.61
N LEU A 154 3.44 14.53 6.53
CA LEU A 154 2.64 14.55 5.31
C LEU A 154 1.26 13.90 5.54
N ALA A 155 1.20 12.78 6.25
CA ALA A 155 -0.05 12.13 6.61
C ALA A 155 -0.94 13.04 7.49
N ASP A 156 -0.37 13.69 8.49
CA ASP A 156 -1.09 14.62 9.38
C ASP A 156 -1.66 15.83 8.62
N LYS A 157 -1.00 16.24 7.53
CA LYS A 157 -1.46 17.28 6.60
C LYS A 157 -2.43 16.77 5.54
N LYS A 158 -2.85 15.50 5.60
CA LYS A 158 -3.73 14.84 4.62
C LYS A 158 -3.16 14.86 3.19
N PHE A 159 -1.84 14.94 3.06
CA PHE A 159 -1.18 15.02 1.74
C PHE A 159 -1.49 13.82 0.85
N PHE A 160 -1.60 12.63 1.46
CA PHE A 160 -1.83 11.38 0.74
C PHE A 160 -3.31 11.16 0.37
N ASP A 161 -4.23 11.94 0.92
CA ASP A 161 -5.67 11.72 0.72
C ASP A 161 -6.03 11.99 -0.75
N GLY A 162 -6.57 10.97 -1.41
CA GLY A 162 -6.92 11.00 -2.83
C GLY A 162 -5.79 10.59 -3.78
N LEU A 163 -4.55 10.47 -3.31
CA LEU A 163 -3.42 10.02 -4.14
C LEU A 163 -3.55 8.53 -4.50
N THR A 164 -2.84 8.12 -5.55
CA THR A 164 -2.96 6.76 -6.09
C THR A 164 -1.70 5.92 -5.84
N PHE A 165 -1.89 4.61 -5.88
CA PHE A 165 -0.82 3.67 -6.22
C PHE A 165 -0.68 3.64 -7.74
N HIS A 166 0.22 4.46 -8.28
CA HIS A 166 0.42 4.63 -9.71
C HIS A 166 1.27 3.51 -10.33
N ARG A 167 2.02 2.76 -9.52
CA ARG A 167 2.84 1.64 -9.98
C ARG A 167 2.59 0.40 -9.12
N VAL A 168 2.17 -0.69 -9.76
CA VAL A 168 1.91 -1.98 -9.12
C VAL A 168 2.57 -3.07 -9.94
N GLU A 169 3.54 -3.74 -9.32
CA GLU A 169 4.27 -4.87 -9.89
C GLU A 169 4.04 -6.10 -9.00
N PRO A 170 3.14 -7.04 -9.39
CA PRO A 170 2.65 -8.13 -8.54
C PRO A 170 3.73 -8.96 -7.84
N ASP A 171 4.88 -9.15 -8.49
CA ASP A 171 6.01 -9.91 -7.97
C ASP A 171 7.17 -9.01 -7.52
N PHE A 172 6.90 -7.74 -7.19
CA PHE A 172 7.95 -6.82 -6.78
C PHE A 172 7.46 -5.85 -5.70
N VAL A 173 6.84 -4.74 -6.08
CA VAL A 173 6.43 -3.67 -5.19
C VAL A 173 5.12 -3.04 -5.65
N VAL A 174 4.38 -2.46 -4.71
CA VAL A 174 3.35 -1.46 -4.97
C VAL A 174 3.86 -0.11 -4.51
N GLN A 175 3.73 0.91 -5.34
CA GLN A 175 4.28 2.25 -5.13
C GLN A 175 3.19 3.30 -5.35
N GLY A 176 3.14 4.26 -4.43
CA GLY A 176 2.16 5.35 -4.42
C GLY A 176 2.67 6.58 -3.66
N GLY A 177 1.78 7.55 -3.43
CA GLY A 177 2.13 8.80 -2.74
C GLY A 177 2.71 9.87 -3.67
N ASP A 178 2.40 9.79 -4.96
CA ASP A 178 2.74 10.80 -5.97
C ASP A 178 1.52 11.70 -6.26
N PRO A 179 1.60 13.03 -6.04
CA PRO A 179 0.57 14.00 -6.42
C PRO A 179 0.24 14.07 -7.91
N ARG A 180 1.22 13.77 -8.79
CA ARG A 180 1.04 13.76 -10.25
C ARG A 180 0.48 12.42 -10.74
N GLY A 181 0.72 11.35 -9.99
CA GLY A 181 0.32 9.99 -10.34
C GLY A 181 1.05 9.41 -11.56
N ASP A 182 2.16 10.02 -11.98
CA ASP A 182 2.96 9.63 -13.15
C ASP A 182 4.37 9.13 -12.78
N GLY A 183 4.69 9.09 -11.49
CA GLY A 183 5.99 8.72 -10.92
C GLY A 183 6.92 9.89 -10.66
N TRP A 184 6.59 11.10 -11.12
CA TRP A 184 7.50 12.25 -11.16
C TRP A 184 7.07 13.43 -10.27
N GLY A 185 6.07 13.24 -9.43
CA GLY A 185 5.70 14.24 -8.42
C GLY A 185 6.26 13.94 -7.04
N GLY A 186 6.13 14.95 -6.18
CA GLY A 186 6.63 14.92 -4.83
C GLY A 186 6.05 16.05 -3.98
N PRO A 187 6.48 16.15 -2.72
CA PRO A 187 5.87 17.04 -1.73
C PRO A 187 6.43 18.48 -1.78
N GLY A 188 7.17 18.83 -2.83
CA GLY A 188 7.87 20.12 -2.95
C GLY A 188 9.19 20.21 -2.18
N PHE A 189 9.67 19.08 -1.65
CA PHE A 189 11.00 18.95 -1.04
C PHE A 189 11.56 17.54 -1.30
N VAL A 190 12.87 17.39 -1.11
CA VAL A 190 13.56 16.10 -1.11
C VAL A 190 14.26 15.86 0.23
N MET A 191 14.55 14.61 0.54
CA MET A 191 15.21 14.13 1.74
C MET A 191 16.46 13.37 1.34
N ARG A 192 17.47 13.45 2.20
CA ARG A 192 18.66 12.60 2.10
C ARG A 192 18.32 11.16 2.45
N ASP A 193 19.09 10.24 1.89
CA ASP A 193 18.85 8.83 2.09
C ASP A 193 19.33 8.38 3.47
N GLU A 194 18.41 7.80 4.25
CA GLU A 194 18.72 7.09 5.49
C GLU A 194 18.80 5.59 5.19
N LEU A 195 19.96 5.17 4.68
CA LEU A 195 20.21 3.80 4.27
C LEU A 195 20.58 2.91 5.46
N SER A 196 20.01 1.71 5.52
CA SER A 196 20.30 0.73 6.55
C SER A 196 20.49 -0.68 5.98
N LEU A 197 20.88 -1.61 6.85
CA LEU A 197 20.96 -3.03 6.54
C LEU A 197 19.65 -3.78 6.86
N ALA A 198 18.55 -3.05 7.08
CA ALA A 198 17.24 -3.67 7.27
C ALA A 198 16.81 -4.41 5.98
N PRO A 199 16.44 -5.70 6.05
CA PRO A 199 16.09 -6.46 4.87
C PRO A 199 14.75 -6.01 4.30
N PHE A 200 14.70 -5.84 2.98
CA PHE A 200 13.44 -5.67 2.25
C PHE A 200 12.73 -7.02 2.06
N ALA A 201 12.25 -7.62 3.15
CA ALA A 201 11.38 -8.81 3.12
C ALA A 201 10.00 -8.46 2.53
N ALA A 202 9.11 -9.45 2.33
CA ALA A 202 7.72 -9.16 1.97
C ALA A 202 7.07 -8.30 3.08
N GLY A 203 6.43 -7.19 2.69
CA GLY A 203 5.80 -6.22 3.59
C GLY A 203 6.72 -5.11 4.06
N ALA A 204 8.01 -5.09 3.69
CA ALA A 204 8.89 -3.96 3.97
C ALA A 204 8.40 -2.70 3.23
N VAL A 205 8.56 -1.54 3.86
CA VAL A 205 8.15 -0.24 3.33
C VAL A 205 9.39 0.62 3.12
N GLY A 206 9.53 1.19 1.93
CA GLY A 206 10.63 2.08 1.58
C GLY A 206 10.20 3.38 0.93
N ILE A 207 11.10 4.34 0.88
CA ILE A 207 10.93 5.60 0.13
C ILE A 207 11.42 5.38 -1.31
N ALA A 208 10.59 5.72 -2.30
CA ALA A 208 11.00 5.69 -3.69
C ALA A 208 11.96 6.84 -4.00
N LEU A 209 12.95 6.55 -4.84
CA LEU A 209 14.02 7.44 -5.24
C LEU A 209 14.11 7.50 -6.77
N ASP A 210 14.52 8.65 -7.30
CA ASP A 210 14.97 8.86 -8.68
C ASP A 210 16.51 9.00 -8.78
N GLY A 211 17.17 8.87 -7.64
CA GLY A 211 18.62 8.87 -7.49
C GLY A 211 18.98 8.96 -6.01
N PRO A 212 20.27 8.92 -5.65
CA PRO A 212 20.68 9.19 -4.28
C PRO A 212 20.15 10.54 -3.80
N ASP A 213 19.63 10.58 -2.57
CA ASP A 213 19.15 11.79 -1.88
C ASP A 213 17.98 12.52 -2.56
N THR A 214 17.10 11.78 -3.26
CA THR A 214 15.92 12.34 -3.94
C THR A 214 14.59 11.94 -3.29
N GLY A 215 14.62 11.32 -2.11
CA GLY A 215 13.41 10.79 -1.47
C GLY A 215 12.41 11.89 -1.13
N GLY A 216 11.13 11.66 -1.41
CA GLY A 216 10.08 12.66 -1.19
C GLY A 216 8.90 12.09 -0.42
N SER A 217 7.74 12.07 -1.05
CA SER A 217 6.49 11.52 -0.50
C SER A 217 6.20 10.10 -0.95
N GLN A 218 6.81 9.68 -2.05
CA GLN A 218 6.50 8.40 -2.66
C GLN A 218 7.03 7.26 -1.81
N LEU A 219 6.15 6.33 -1.46
CA LEU A 219 6.48 5.12 -0.70
C LEU A 219 6.17 3.89 -1.55
N PHE A 220 6.88 2.80 -1.26
CA PHE A 220 6.59 1.50 -1.81
C PHE A 220 6.49 0.44 -0.72
N VAL A 221 5.70 -0.60 -0.98
CA VAL A 221 5.62 -1.81 -0.17
C VAL A 221 6.09 -2.98 -1.02
N THR A 222 7.06 -3.75 -0.53
CA THR A 222 7.52 -4.98 -1.19
C THR A 222 6.50 -6.09 -1.06
N LEU A 223 6.14 -6.74 -2.17
CA LEU A 223 5.21 -7.88 -2.16
C LEU A 223 5.93 -9.22 -1.97
N THR A 224 7.23 -9.24 -2.17
CA THR A 224 8.11 -10.41 -2.07
C THR A 224 9.50 -9.95 -1.61
N PRO A 225 10.40 -10.83 -1.16
CA PRO A 225 11.76 -10.42 -0.73
C PRO A 225 12.56 -9.74 -1.86
N ARG A 226 13.20 -8.61 -1.56
CA ARG A 226 13.99 -7.80 -2.50
C ARG A 226 15.37 -7.41 -1.97
N PRO A 227 16.33 -8.36 -1.92
CA PRO A 227 17.67 -8.10 -1.40
C PRO A 227 18.43 -7.04 -2.20
N HIS A 228 18.10 -6.81 -3.47
CA HIS A 228 18.75 -5.78 -4.29
C HIS A 228 18.36 -4.35 -3.94
N LEU A 229 17.35 -4.13 -3.06
CA LEU A 229 16.98 -2.81 -2.54
C LEU A 229 17.75 -2.44 -1.27
N LEU A 230 18.36 -3.44 -0.62
CA LEU A 230 19.15 -3.28 0.61
C LEU A 230 20.30 -2.30 0.39
N GLY A 231 20.44 -1.32 1.30
CA GLY A 231 21.48 -0.29 1.19
C GLY A 231 21.35 0.62 -0.03
N ARG A 232 20.20 0.63 -0.72
CA ARG A 232 19.93 1.49 -1.88
C ARG A 232 18.68 2.35 -1.72
N TYR A 233 17.77 1.97 -0.83
CA TYR A 233 16.55 2.71 -0.53
C TYR A 233 16.38 2.83 0.99
N PRO A 234 15.86 3.96 1.50
CA PRO A 234 15.51 4.10 2.91
C PRO A 234 14.44 3.08 3.30
N HIS A 235 14.72 2.28 4.32
CA HIS A 235 13.74 1.37 4.93
C HIS A 235 13.02 2.10 6.06
N VAL A 236 11.74 2.41 5.86
CA VAL A 236 10.95 3.28 6.76
C VAL A 236 9.95 2.53 7.61
N GLY A 237 9.82 1.21 7.43
CA GLY A 237 8.93 0.41 8.25
C GLY A 237 8.55 -0.93 7.64
N THR A 238 7.58 -1.58 8.26
CA THR A 238 7.04 -2.86 7.79
C THR A 238 5.53 -2.87 7.98
N VAL A 239 4.81 -3.41 6.99
CA VAL A 239 3.38 -3.66 7.09
C VAL A 239 3.15 -4.70 8.19
N ALA A 240 2.61 -4.21 9.29
CA ALA A 240 2.43 -4.95 10.51
C ALA A 240 1.03 -5.56 10.61
N ALA A 241 0.08 -5.04 9.82
CA ALA A 241 -1.21 -5.68 9.52
C ALA A 241 -1.73 -5.17 8.15
N GLY A 242 -2.52 -5.98 7.45
CA GLY A 242 -3.08 -5.62 6.14
C GLY A 242 -2.15 -5.87 4.94
N PHE A 243 -1.20 -6.81 5.03
CA PHE A 243 -0.28 -7.11 3.92
C PHE A 243 -1.01 -7.60 2.66
N GLU A 244 -2.09 -8.34 2.83
CA GLU A 244 -2.98 -8.77 1.75
C GLU A 244 -3.72 -7.61 1.07
N VAL A 245 -3.85 -6.45 1.72
CA VAL A 245 -4.31 -5.23 1.05
C VAL A 245 -3.24 -4.80 0.03
N ALA A 246 -1.97 -4.74 0.44
CA ALA A 246 -0.86 -4.36 -0.43
C ALA A 246 -0.77 -5.24 -1.68
N SER A 247 -0.87 -6.57 -1.51
CA SER A 247 -0.77 -7.54 -2.62
C SER A 247 -1.94 -7.51 -3.61
N ARG A 248 -3.05 -6.85 -3.24
CA ARG A 248 -4.24 -6.73 -4.09
C ARG A 248 -4.41 -5.37 -4.73
N LEU A 249 -3.60 -4.39 -4.34
CA LEU A 249 -3.63 -3.07 -4.95
C LEU A 249 -3.42 -3.17 -6.46
N ARG A 250 -4.12 -2.32 -7.19
CA ARG A 250 -4.04 -2.17 -8.65
C ARG A 250 -3.62 -0.76 -8.98
N VAL A 251 -3.05 -0.59 -10.17
CA VAL A 251 -2.71 0.73 -10.72
C VAL A 251 -3.95 1.63 -10.67
N GLY A 252 -3.81 2.79 -10.03
CA GLY A 252 -4.89 3.79 -9.88
C GLY A 252 -5.76 3.62 -8.64
N ASP A 253 -5.56 2.57 -7.82
CA ASP A 253 -6.26 2.48 -6.54
C ASP A 253 -5.89 3.67 -5.64
N ARG A 254 -6.90 4.23 -4.99
CA ARG A 254 -6.75 5.46 -4.20
C ARG A 254 -6.48 5.17 -2.73
N ILE A 255 -5.62 6.00 -2.15
CA ILE A 255 -5.51 6.24 -0.72
C ILE A 255 -6.69 7.13 -0.34
N LEU A 256 -7.57 6.61 0.51
CA LEU A 256 -8.73 7.34 1.03
C LEU A 256 -8.33 8.21 2.21
N ARG A 257 -7.38 7.74 3.03
CA ARG A 257 -6.87 8.45 4.20
C ARG A 257 -5.50 7.91 4.58
N ALA A 258 -4.58 8.79 4.96
CA ALA A 258 -3.39 8.41 5.72
C ALA A 258 -3.36 9.09 7.10
N ARG A 259 -2.87 8.40 8.13
CA ARG A 259 -2.73 8.97 9.48
C ARG A 259 -1.51 8.37 10.18
N ALA A 260 -0.72 9.20 10.85
CA ALA A 260 0.33 8.73 11.74
C ALA A 260 -0.07 8.84 13.22
N GLY A 261 0.66 8.13 14.08
CA GLY A 261 0.47 8.24 15.53
C GLY A 261 1.58 7.63 16.35
N GLU A 262 1.47 7.81 17.67
CA GLU A 262 2.38 7.28 18.69
C GLU A 262 1.76 6.08 19.41
N GLY A 263 2.60 5.17 19.91
CA GLY A 263 2.19 4.13 20.85
C GLY A 263 1.54 2.92 20.17
N PRO A 264 0.55 2.26 20.81
CA PRO A 264 -0.08 1.08 20.24
C PRO A 264 -0.82 1.46 18.94
N ARG A 265 -0.69 0.59 17.94
CA ARG A 265 -1.40 0.71 16.67
C ARG A 265 -2.92 0.62 16.92
N PRO A 266 -3.74 1.28 16.09
CA PRO A 266 -5.18 1.03 16.09
C PRO A 266 -5.45 -0.47 15.89
N THR A 267 -6.58 -0.99 16.40
CA THR A 267 -6.96 -2.37 16.10
C THR A 267 -7.18 -2.52 14.60
N TYR A 268 -6.40 -3.40 13.97
CA TYR A 268 -6.60 -3.76 12.58
C TYR A 268 -7.92 -4.53 12.45
N VAL A 269 -8.79 -4.06 11.55
CA VAL A 269 -10.01 -4.76 11.16
C VAL A 269 -9.78 -5.33 9.77
N PRO A 270 -9.64 -6.66 9.61
CA PRO A 270 -9.42 -7.25 8.30
C PRO A 270 -10.57 -7.00 7.36
N VAL A 271 -10.24 -6.87 6.08
CA VAL A 271 -11.20 -6.86 4.98
C VAL A 271 -10.94 -8.09 4.11
N TRP A 272 -11.90 -9.01 4.11
CA TRP A 272 -11.77 -10.29 3.45
C TRP A 272 -12.30 -10.25 2.02
N TYR A 273 -11.65 -11.01 1.14
CA TYR A 273 -12.08 -11.15 -0.25
C TYR A 273 -11.80 -12.58 -0.68
N GLY A 274 -12.70 -13.17 -1.45
CA GLY A 274 -12.53 -14.52 -2.00
C GLY A 274 -12.73 -15.61 -0.96
N VAL A 275 -12.13 -16.79 -1.16
CA VAL A 275 -12.23 -17.88 -0.17
C VAL A 275 -11.54 -17.46 1.12
N LEU A 276 -12.25 -17.60 2.24
CA LEU A 276 -11.71 -17.36 3.58
C LEU A 276 -11.53 -18.72 4.27
N ASP A 277 -10.29 -19.21 4.29
CA ASP A 277 -9.93 -20.41 5.04
C ASP A 277 -10.05 -20.12 6.55
N PRO A 278 -10.70 -20.98 7.36
CA PRO A 278 -10.68 -20.87 8.83
C PRO A 278 -9.29 -20.64 9.43
N ALA A 279 -8.24 -21.27 8.90
CA ALA A 279 -6.87 -21.07 9.37
C ALA A 279 -6.36 -19.62 9.14
N ARG A 280 -6.94 -18.90 8.18
CA ARG A 280 -6.68 -17.47 7.98
C ARG A 280 -7.40 -16.64 9.04
N LEU A 281 -8.63 -16.99 9.40
CA LEU A 281 -9.37 -16.31 10.46
C LEU A 281 -8.65 -16.43 11.81
N ASP A 282 -8.11 -17.61 12.13
CA ASP A 282 -7.31 -17.84 13.35
C ASP A 282 -6.05 -16.95 13.42
N ARG A 283 -5.38 -16.73 12.28
CA ARG A 283 -4.20 -15.87 12.21
C ARG A 283 -4.55 -14.38 12.30
N GLU A 284 -5.61 -13.97 11.62
CA GLU A 284 -5.98 -12.55 11.50
C GLU A 284 -6.79 -12.04 12.69
N ILE A 285 -7.56 -12.90 13.35
CA ILE A 285 -8.31 -12.61 14.58
C ILE A 285 -7.94 -13.63 15.68
N PRO A 286 -6.77 -13.52 16.31
CA PRO A 286 -6.43 -14.38 17.44
C PRO A 286 -7.46 -14.27 18.56
N GLY A 287 -7.91 -15.42 19.09
CA GLY A 287 -8.88 -15.47 20.20
C GLY A 287 -10.35 -15.32 19.80
N TRP A 288 -10.70 -15.30 18.50
CA TRP A 288 -12.11 -15.26 18.11
C TRP A 288 -12.94 -16.45 18.62
N HIS A 289 -12.27 -17.58 18.86
CA HIS A 289 -12.85 -18.76 19.52
C HIS A 289 -13.22 -18.53 20.97
N ASP A 290 -12.62 -17.54 21.66
CA ASP A 290 -12.98 -17.24 23.05
C ASP A 290 -14.43 -16.72 23.14
N GLU A 291 -14.89 -16.03 22.09
CA GLU A 291 -16.28 -15.57 21.97
C GLU A 291 -17.25 -16.76 21.80
N VAL A 292 -16.80 -17.91 21.27
CA VAL A 292 -17.60 -19.16 21.17
C VAL A 292 -17.93 -19.67 22.56
N ALA A 293 -16.97 -19.64 23.49
CA ALA A 293 -17.14 -20.13 24.85
C ALA A 293 -18.18 -19.34 25.66
N GLY A 294 -18.53 -18.12 25.24
CA GLY A 294 -19.55 -17.28 25.87
C GLY A 294 -20.99 -17.60 25.44
N TYR A 295 -21.20 -18.32 24.34
CA TYR A 295 -22.53 -18.63 23.83
C TYR A 295 -23.02 -20.01 24.30
N ARG A 296 -24.29 -20.10 24.69
CA ARG A 296 -24.97 -21.36 25.03
C ARG A 296 -26.22 -21.52 24.17
N PRO A 297 -26.14 -22.35 23.10
CA PRO A 297 -27.31 -22.70 22.30
C PRO A 297 -28.37 -23.38 23.16
N GLN A 298 -29.65 -23.21 22.80
CA GLN A 298 -30.74 -23.88 23.54
C GLN A 298 -30.92 -25.33 23.07
N GLU A 299 -30.94 -26.26 24.03
CA GLU A 299 -31.02 -27.70 23.74
C GLU A 299 -32.25 -28.08 22.90
N LYS A 300 -33.41 -27.46 23.15
CA LYS A 300 -34.64 -27.71 22.38
C LYS A 300 -34.47 -27.54 20.87
N TRP A 301 -33.64 -26.57 20.45
CA TRP A 301 -33.36 -26.31 19.04
C TRP A 301 -32.27 -27.25 18.53
N LEU A 302 -31.28 -27.57 19.36
CA LEU A 302 -30.26 -28.55 19.02
C LEU A 302 -30.86 -29.95 18.79
N GLU A 303 -31.78 -30.41 19.64
CA GLU A 303 -32.50 -31.67 19.47
C GLU A 303 -33.26 -31.72 18.16
N LEU A 304 -33.98 -30.64 17.82
CA LEU A 304 -34.71 -30.54 16.56
C LEU A 304 -33.74 -30.59 15.37
N LEU A 305 -32.65 -29.82 15.40
CA LEU A 305 -31.62 -29.83 14.38
C LEU A 305 -30.96 -31.22 14.21
N ARG A 306 -30.68 -31.96 15.30
CA ARG A 306 -30.15 -33.33 15.23
C ARG A 306 -31.12 -34.34 14.62
N SER A 307 -32.42 -34.03 14.58
CA SER A 307 -33.48 -34.87 14.01
C SER A 307 -33.66 -34.71 12.49
N ALA A 308 -32.92 -33.78 11.87
CA ALA A 308 -32.99 -33.53 10.44
C ALA A 308 -32.59 -34.78 9.65
N LYS A 309 -33.35 -35.06 8.59
CA LYS A 309 -33.15 -36.22 7.71
C LYS A 309 -32.20 -35.91 6.57
N LEU A 310 -32.09 -34.64 6.19
CA LEU A 310 -31.24 -34.19 5.09
C LEU A 310 -29.93 -33.57 5.61
N ARG A 311 -28.98 -33.44 4.69
CA ARG A 311 -27.72 -32.74 4.89
C ARG A 311 -27.80 -31.37 4.23
N TYR A 312 -27.27 -30.36 4.90
CA TYR A 312 -27.33 -28.97 4.47
C TYR A 312 -25.94 -28.34 4.36
N GLY A 313 -25.72 -27.59 3.29
CA GLY A 313 -24.53 -26.77 3.14
C GLY A 313 -24.66 -25.45 3.90
N LEU A 314 -23.52 -24.92 4.35
CA LEU A 314 -23.44 -23.57 4.91
C LEU A 314 -22.43 -22.75 4.10
N THR A 315 -22.85 -21.61 3.57
CA THR A 315 -21.95 -20.61 2.97
C THR A 315 -22.13 -19.29 3.68
N VAL A 316 -21.04 -18.72 4.18
CA VAL A 316 -21.06 -17.48 4.95
C VAL A 316 -20.33 -16.39 4.20
N ALA A 317 -21.04 -15.35 3.76
CA ALA A 317 -20.43 -14.14 3.23
C ALA A 317 -20.02 -13.18 4.35
N MET A 318 -18.79 -12.68 4.30
CA MET A 318 -18.17 -11.85 5.33
C MET A 318 -17.35 -10.74 4.70
N GLY A 319 -17.51 -9.48 5.14
CA GLY A 319 -16.76 -8.36 4.54
C GLY A 319 -15.64 -7.85 5.43
N THR A 320 -15.94 -7.67 6.71
CA THR A 320 -15.03 -7.19 7.74
C THR A 320 -15.34 -7.89 9.05
N TRP A 321 -14.40 -7.91 9.98
CA TRP A 321 -14.68 -8.35 11.35
C TRP A 321 -15.44 -7.28 12.16
N CYS A 322 -16.64 -6.92 11.69
CA CYS A 322 -17.55 -5.97 12.32
C CYS A 322 -18.25 -6.57 13.55
N PRO A 323 -18.93 -5.77 14.38
CA PRO A 323 -19.66 -6.27 15.56
C PRO A 323 -20.58 -7.46 15.28
N ASP A 324 -21.34 -7.43 14.18
CA ASP A 324 -22.26 -8.52 13.83
C ASP A 324 -21.50 -9.80 13.42
N SER A 325 -20.37 -9.66 12.72
CA SER A 325 -19.52 -10.82 12.38
C SER A 325 -18.86 -11.40 13.62
N ARG A 326 -18.43 -10.54 14.54
CA ARG A 326 -17.93 -10.93 15.86
C ARG A 326 -18.99 -11.66 16.67
N GLU A 327 -20.24 -11.25 16.59
CA GLU A 327 -21.29 -11.90 17.36
C GLU A 327 -21.76 -13.20 16.72
N GLN A 328 -22.08 -13.22 15.42
CA GLN A 328 -22.77 -14.36 14.83
C GLN A 328 -21.84 -15.49 14.39
N ILE A 329 -20.58 -15.24 14.00
CA ILE A 329 -19.69 -16.32 13.58
C ILE A 329 -19.31 -17.23 14.75
N PRO A 330 -18.91 -16.73 15.93
CA PRO A 330 -18.69 -17.58 17.10
C PRO A 330 -19.96 -18.31 17.54
N ARG A 331 -21.15 -17.70 17.41
CA ARG A 331 -22.42 -18.37 17.72
C ARG A 331 -22.71 -19.53 16.78
N LEU A 332 -22.49 -19.35 15.47
CA LEU A 332 -22.63 -20.43 14.48
C LEU A 332 -21.71 -21.60 14.84
N GLU A 333 -20.47 -21.31 15.20
CA GLU A 333 -19.51 -22.35 15.58
C GLU A 333 -19.87 -23.02 16.91
N ALA A 334 -20.38 -22.27 17.90
CA ALA A 334 -20.88 -22.83 19.14
C ALA A 334 -22.04 -23.81 18.92
N VAL A 335 -22.98 -23.48 18.01
CA VAL A 335 -24.08 -24.38 17.63
C VAL A 335 -23.52 -25.65 16.97
N ARG A 336 -22.62 -25.51 16.02
CA ARG A 336 -22.00 -26.66 15.34
C ARG A 336 -21.24 -27.56 16.32
N ALA A 337 -20.46 -26.97 17.21
CA ALA A 337 -19.72 -27.69 18.24
C ALA A 337 -20.67 -28.45 19.18
N ALA A 338 -21.79 -27.84 19.58
CA ALA A 338 -22.80 -28.48 20.43
C ALA A 338 -23.60 -29.59 19.72
N LEU A 339 -23.79 -29.48 18.39
CA LEU A 339 -24.39 -30.53 17.57
C LEU A 339 -23.44 -31.72 17.37
N GLY A 340 -22.13 -31.46 17.30
CA GLY A 340 -21.09 -32.48 17.13
C GLY A 340 -21.31 -33.34 15.87
N THR A 341 -21.17 -34.65 16.02
CA THR A 341 -21.41 -35.61 14.92
C THR A 341 -22.88 -35.70 14.48
N GLY A 342 -23.80 -35.17 15.28
CA GLY A 342 -25.23 -35.08 14.95
C GLY A 342 -25.61 -33.83 14.15
N SER A 343 -24.64 -33.00 13.74
CA SER A 343 -24.92 -31.81 12.95
C SER A 343 -25.46 -32.18 11.55
N PRO A 344 -26.62 -31.63 11.13
CA PRO A 344 -27.08 -31.80 9.75
C PRO A 344 -26.31 -30.90 8.77
N PHE A 345 -25.49 -29.97 9.27
CA PHE A 345 -24.74 -29.03 8.47
C PHE A 345 -23.34 -29.53 8.09
N ASP A 346 -22.93 -29.27 6.86
CA ASP A 346 -21.53 -29.36 6.39
C ASP A 346 -20.67 -28.26 7.04
N ALA A 347 -19.34 -28.38 6.95
CA ALA A 347 -18.41 -27.31 7.34
C ALA A 347 -18.75 -25.99 6.61
N PRO A 348 -18.71 -24.84 7.28
CA PRO A 348 -19.14 -23.59 6.67
C PRO A 348 -18.06 -23.15 5.68
N ARG A 349 -18.47 -22.89 4.45
CA ARG A 349 -17.62 -22.23 3.46
C ARG A 349 -17.64 -20.73 3.72
N LEU A 350 -16.55 -20.16 4.24
CA LEU A 350 -16.46 -18.72 4.44
C LEU A 350 -15.99 -18.04 3.16
N VAL A 351 -16.65 -16.93 2.81
CA VAL A 351 -16.40 -16.15 1.60
C VAL A 351 -16.27 -14.69 1.98
N GLY A 352 -15.08 -14.13 1.74
CA GLY A 352 -14.79 -12.71 1.84
C GLY A 352 -15.48 -11.90 0.73
N VAL A 353 -16.13 -10.79 1.10
CA VAL A 353 -16.73 -9.82 0.19
C VAL A 353 -16.08 -8.45 0.33
N ASP A 354 -16.07 -7.65 -0.73
CA ASP A 354 -15.45 -6.33 -0.68
C ASP A 354 -16.21 -5.34 0.23
N ARG A 355 -15.69 -4.11 0.37
CA ARG A 355 -16.37 -3.04 1.16
C ARG A 355 -17.73 -2.63 0.57
N GLY A 356 -17.96 -2.85 -0.72
CA GLY A 356 -19.27 -2.71 -1.38
C GLY A 356 -20.15 -3.96 -1.22
N LYS A 357 -19.66 -4.98 -0.50
CA LYS A 357 -20.26 -6.30 -0.29
C LYS A 357 -20.49 -7.06 -1.60
N ALA A 358 -19.69 -6.78 -2.62
CA ALA A 358 -19.65 -7.58 -3.82
C ALA A 358 -18.92 -8.90 -3.54
N ALA A 359 -19.62 -10.01 -3.74
CA ALA A 359 -19.06 -11.35 -3.70
C ALA A 359 -18.74 -11.82 -5.13
N ASP A 360 -17.71 -12.65 -5.27
CA ASP A 360 -17.48 -13.37 -6.52
C ASP A 360 -18.65 -14.35 -6.76
N PRO A 361 -19.40 -14.24 -7.87
CA PRO A 361 -20.53 -15.13 -8.15
C PRO A 361 -20.15 -16.61 -8.21
N ALA A 362 -18.88 -16.94 -8.51
CA ALA A 362 -18.39 -18.32 -8.48
C ALA A 362 -18.22 -18.85 -7.04
N LEU A 363 -17.99 -17.95 -6.08
CA LEU A 363 -17.84 -18.30 -4.66
C LEU A 363 -19.15 -18.16 -3.89
N PHE A 364 -20.02 -17.25 -4.30
CA PHE A 364 -21.31 -16.97 -3.67
C PHE A 364 -22.42 -16.78 -4.74
N PRO A 365 -22.99 -17.88 -5.27
CA PRO A 365 -23.98 -17.85 -6.36
C PRO A 365 -25.42 -17.50 -5.90
N PHE A 366 -25.59 -16.93 -4.70
CA PHE A 366 -26.89 -16.74 -4.05
C PHE A 366 -27.45 -15.31 -4.21
N GLY A 367 -26.94 -14.56 -5.18
CA GLY A 367 -27.30 -13.16 -5.38
C GLY A 367 -26.48 -12.19 -4.51
N PRO A 368 -26.90 -10.91 -4.43
CA PRO A 368 -26.13 -9.87 -3.75
C PRO A 368 -26.07 -10.08 -2.23
N VAL A 369 -24.96 -9.66 -1.63
CA VAL A 369 -24.77 -9.62 -0.18
C VAL A 369 -25.04 -8.20 0.28
N GLU A 370 -26.20 -7.96 0.91
CA GLU A 370 -26.58 -6.61 1.36
C GLU A 370 -25.96 -6.25 2.71
N LEU A 371 -25.80 -7.23 3.59
CA LEU A 371 -25.23 -7.09 4.94
C LEU A 371 -24.31 -8.29 5.26
N VAL A 372 -23.41 -8.10 6.22
CA VAL A 372 -22.45 -9.13 6.63
C VAL A 372 -22.47 -9.29 8.16
N PRO A 373 -22.41 -10.53 8.69
CA PRO A 373 -22.32 -11.79 7.95
C PRO A 373 -23.67 -12.17 7.33
N THR A 374 -23.66 -12.79 6.14
CA THR A 374 -24.83 -13.46 5.57
C THR A 374 -24.57 -14.96 5.53
N ILE A 375 -25.34 -15.73 6.29
CA ILE A 375 -25.24 -17.19 6.41
C ILE A 375 -26.32 -17.81 5.54
N VAL A 376 -25.92 -18.40 4.41
CA VAL A 376 -26.81 -19.11 3.49
C VAL A 376 -26.82 -20.58 3.83
N VAL A 377 -28.01 -21.13 4.00
CA VAL A 377 -28.26 -22.57 4.14
C VAL A 377 -28.67 -23.12 2.78
N THR A 378 -28.05 -24.22 2.37
CA THR A 378 -28.35 -24.87 1.08
C THR A 378 -28.77 -26.32 1.25
N ALA A 379 -29.65 -26.79 0.37
CA ALA A 379 -29.99 -28.21 0.22
C ALA A 379 -29.75 -28.61 -1.24
N GLY A 380 -28.92 -29.63 -1.48
CA GLY A 380 -28.53 -30.01 -2.84
C GLY A 380 -27.84 -28.90 -3.63
N GLY A 381 -27.21 -27.94 -2.95
CA GLY A 381 -26.55 -26.78 -3.55
C GLY A 381 -27.45 -25.57 -3.84
N ALA A 382 -28.78 -25.72 -3.75
CA ALA A 382 -29.72 -24.60 -3.86
C ALA A 382 -29.94 -23.95 -2.50
N GLU A 383 -30.08 -22.62 -2.48
CA GLU A 383 -30.44 -21.92 -1.26
C GLU A 383 -31.86 -22.27 -0.81
N VAL A 384 -32.00 -22.55 0.48
CA VAL A 384 -33.30 -22.81 1.12
C VAL A 384 -33.66 -21.77 2.18
N GLY A 385 -32.69 -20.97 2.59
CA GLY A 385 -32.90 -19.82 3.46
C GLY A 385 -31.58 -19.21 3.89
N ARG A 386 -31.64 -18.03 4.51
CA ARG A 386 -30.46 -17.32 4.99
C ARG A 386 -30.73 -16.54 6.27
N ILE A 387 -29.69 -16.34 7.05
CA ILE A 387 -29.63 -15.41 8.18
C ILE A 387 -28.77 -14.23 7.73
N VAL A 388 -29.30 -13.02 7.85
CA VAL A 388 -28.64 -11.79 7.40
C VAL A 388 -28.34 -10.93 8.62
N GLU A 389 -27.07 -10.65 8.87
CA GLU A 389 -26.53 -9.85 9.97
C GLU A 389 -26.83 -10.41 11.37
N THR A 390 -28.09 -10.38 11.81
CA THR A 390 -28.53 -10.86 13.13
C THR A 390 -29.74 -11.79 12.97
N PRO A 391 -29.81 -12.93 13.69
CA PRO A 391 -30.98 -13.80 13.69
C PRO A 391 -32.26 -13.06 14.11
N LYS A 392 -33.36 -13.28 13.39
CA LYS A 392 -34.65 -12.63 13.65
C LYS A 392 -35.23 -13.02 15.00
N SER A 393 -35.01 -14.25 15.44
CA SER A 393 -35.38 -14.72 16.79
C SER A 393 -34.42 -14.27 17.90
N GLY A 394 -33.29 -13.62 17.54
CA GLY A 394 -32.17 -13.36 18.44
C GLY A 394 -31.29 -14.59 18.74
N ARG A 395 -31.61 -15.76 18.16
CA ARG A 395 -30.84 -17.01 18.31
C ARG A 395 -30.58 -17.68 16.99
N ILE A 396 -29.33 -18.06 16.76
CA ILE A 396 -28.92 -18.60 15.47
C ILE A 396 -29.46 -20.02 15.27
N GLU A 397 -29.48 -20.85 16.32
CA GLU A 397 -30.01 -22.21 16.28
C GLU A 397 -31.52 -22.24 15.99
N GLU A 398 -32.25 -21.25 16.45
CA GLU A 398 -33.69 -21.13 16.20
C GLU A 398 -33.98 -20.75 14.75
N ASP A 399 -33.29 -19.74 14.23
CA ASP A 399 -33.45 -19.34 12.83
C ASP A 399 -33.01 -20.45 11.87
N LEU A 400 -31.92 -21.16 12.19
CA LEU A 400 -31.50 -22.35 11.44
C LEU A 400 -32.60 -23.43 11.45
N ALA A 401 -33.19 -23.73 12.60
CA ALA A 401 -34.29 -24.70 12.69
C ALA A 401 -35.53 -24.23 11.89
N ARG A 402 -35.85 -22.94 11.93
CA ARG A 402 -36.95 -22.34 11.15
C ARG A 402 -36.71 -22.39 9.65
N ILE A 403 -35.47 -22.26 9.18
CA ILE A 403 -35.11 -22.41 7.76
C ILE A 403 -35.32 -23.87 7.31
N LEU A 404 -34.95 -24.85 8.15
CA LEU A 404 -35.08 -26.27 7.83
C LEU A 404 -36.52 -26.77 7.92
N ALA A 405 -37.35 -26.19 8.79
CA ALA A 405 -38.66 -26.71 9.13
C ALA A 405 -39.62 -26.99 7.95
N PRO A 406 -39.75 -26.11 6.92
CA PRO A 406 -40.61 -26.40 5.77
C PRO A 406 -40.13 -27.60 4.94
N ILE A 407 -38.83 -27.91 5.00
CA ILE A 407 -38.18 -28.96 4.22
C ILE A 407 -38.25 -30.30 4.97
N GLU A 408 -38.02 -30.25 6.29
CA GLU A 408 -38.03 -31.41 7.17
C GLU A 408 -39.45 -31.79 7.67
N GLY A 409 -40.43 -30.89 7.46
CA GLY A 409 -41.82 -31.07 7.90
C GLY A 409 -42.00 -30.87 9.41
N TRP A 410 -41.23 -29.96 10.02
CA TRP A 410 -41.29 -29.69 11.46
C TRP A 410 -42.37 -28.64 11.80
N GLU A 411 -43.10 -28.88 12.88
CA GLU A 411 -43.91 -27.85 13.53
C GLU A 411 -43.01 -27.04 14.47
N VAL A 412 -42.67 -25.81 14.07
CA VAL A 412 -41.88 -24.91 14.91
C VAL A 412 -42.84 -24.01 15.69
N PRO A 413 -42.71 -23.89 17.03
CA PRO A 413 -43.54 -22.99 17.82
C PRO A 413 -43.52 -21.56 17.25
N GLY A 414 -44.69 -20.94 17.12
CA GLY A 414 -44.82 -19.53 16.77
C GLY A 414 -44.10 -18.67 17.82
N GLY A 415 -43.28 -17.73 17.34
CA GLY A 415 -42.53 -16.79 18.19
C GLY A 415 -43.44 -15.76 18.85
#